data_AF-A0A8J2A4X7-F1
#
_entry.id   AF-A0A8J2A4X7-F1
#
_cell.length_a   1.000
_cell.length_b   1.000
_cell.length_c   1.000
_cell.angle_alpha   90.00
_cell.angle_beta   90.00
_cell.angle_gamma   90.00
#
_symmetry.space_group_name_H-M   'P 1'
#
loop_
_entity.id
_entity.type
_entity.pdbx_description
1 polymer ?
#
loop_
_entity_poly.entity_id
_entity_poly.type
_entity_poly.pdbx_seq_one_letter_code
_entity_poly.pdbx_strand_id
1 'polypeptide(L)'
;MTSSAAKMGLDAVYLDTKTLILVECVLLAVCEFATFLSPFAARKLMHSASGFMMLFLDPSDWLARYFVYSVVVSSLFMVWSPVAPIKFRYSRDKDVGITVYLIIVGLFFYTQTPLAIIRPVFFADPCGAVVGKWLSRNFPKQNPSWIGNKTVGGTLAVFVAGFFSLTFGNTIQRILIAAAIAIAEGLSKDYDNLFIAFVVVCSYFLVV
;
A
#
# COMPACT_ATOMS: atom_id res chain seq x y z
N MET A 1 -32.17 -1.10 -1.72
CA MET A 1 -32.28 -2.56 -1.84
C MET A 1 -31.07 -3.17 -1.14
N THR A 2 -31.37 -3.78 0.01
CA THR A 2 -30.56 -4.58 0.92
C THR A 2 -29.11 -4.90 0.53
N SER A 3 -28.20 -4.35 1.33
CA SER A 3 -26.84 -4.83 1.57
C SER A 3 -26.80 -6.36 1.64
N SER A 4 -26.10 -6.98 0.69
CA SER A 4 -25.72 -8.39 0.74
C SER A 4 -24.26 -8.49 1.17
N ALA A 5 -23.96 -7.96 2.35
CA ALA A 5 -22.72 -8.20 3.09
C ALA A 5 -22.92 -9.33 4.12
N ALA A 6 -23.63 -10.40 3.74
CA ALA A 6 -23.85 -11.55 4.59
C ALA A 6 -23.74 -12.83 3.77
N LYS A 7 -22.53 -13.41 3.72
CA LYS A 7 -22.24 -14.86 3.64
C LYS A 7 -20.73 -15.17 3.60
N MET A 8 -20.00 -14.66 4.58
CA MET A 8 -18.80 -15.34 5.09
C MET A 8 -18.91 -15.32 6.61
N GLY A 9 -19.10 -16.50 7.21
CA GLY A 9 -19.29 -16.71 8.65
C GLY A 9 -18.04 -16.42 9.47
N LEU A 10 -17.60 -15.16 9.49
CA LEU A 10 -17.03 -14.54 10.66
C LEU A 10 -18.06 -13.52 11.12
N ASP A 11 -18.45 -13.56 12.39
CA ASP A 11 -18.96 -12.38 13.08
C ASP A 11 -17.83 -11.35 13.10
N ALA A 12 -17.61 -10.72 11.93
CA ALA A 12 -16.52 -9.81 11.70
C ALA A 12 -16.76 -8.65 12.66
N VAL A 13 -15.84 -8.47 13.61
CA VAL A 13 -15.78 -7.28 14.44
C VAL A 13 -15.64 -6.11 13.47
N TYR A 14 -16.76 -5.48 13.12
CA TYR A 14 -16.78 -4.24 12.38
C TYR A 14 -16.27 -3.18 13.34
N LEU A 15 -14.97 -2.88 13.25
CA LEU A 15 -14.40 -1.75 13.96
C LEU A 15 -15.04 -0.48 13.41
N ASP A 16 -15.60 0.35 14.29
CA ASP A 16 -16.14 1.63 13.88
C ASP A 16 -15.03 2.58 13.41
N THR A 17 -15.40 3.61 12.64
CA THR A 17 -14.44 4.57 12.07
C THR A 17 -13.52 5.18 13.12
N LYS A 18 -14.01 5.48 14.33
CA LYS A 18 -13.17 6.10 15.37
C LYS A 18 -12.12 5.12 15.88
N THR A 19 -12.49 3.85 16.04
CA THR A 19 -11.56 2.79 16.43
C THR A 19 -10.49 2.57 15.35
N LEU A 20 -10.87 2.56 14.07
CA LEU A 20 -9.91 2.46 12.96
C LEU A 20 -8.94 3.65 12.94
N ILE A 21 -9.44 4.88 13.11
CA ILE A 21 -8.62 6.09 13.19
C ILE A 21 -7.66 6.03 14.39
N LEU A 22 -8.14 5.58 15.55
CA LEU A 22 -7.30 5.45 16.74
C LEU A 22 -6.17 4.44 16.51
N VAL A 23 -6.47 3.27 15.94
CA VAL A 23 -5.47 2.27 15.60
C VAL A 23 -4.46 2.81 14.59
N GLU A 24 -4.91 3.57 13.59
CA GLU A 24 -4.02 4.21 12.61
C GLU A 24 -3.11 5.26 13.25
N CYS A 25 -3.62 6.06 14.19
CA CYS A 25 -2.81 7.01 14.95
C CYS A 25 -1.77 6.32 15.82
N VAL A 26 -2.14 5.20 16.45
CA VAL A 26 -1.20 4.36 17.21
C VAL A 26 -0.13 3.76 16.29
N LEU A 27 -0.52 3.27 15.12
CA LEU A 27 0.42 2.75 14.12
C LEU A 27 1.42 3.83 13.68
N LEU A 28 0.93 5.04 13.35
CA LEU A 28 1.77 6.19 13.02
C LEU A 28 2.76 6.52 14.15
N ALA A 29 2.28 6.57 15.40
CA ALA A 29 3.12 6.84 16.56
C ALA A 29 4.17 5.74 16.78
N VAL A 30 3.81 4.46 16.64
CA VAL A 30 4.76 3.34 16.71
C VAL A 30 5.79 3.44 15.60
N CYS A 31 5.36 3.65 14.35
CA CYS A 31 6.27 3.78 13.22
C CYS A 31 7.22 4.97 13.37
N GLU A 32 6.79 6.09 13.97
CA GLU A 32 7.62 7.26 14.20
C GLU A 32 8.56 7.10 15.42
N PHE A 33 8.04 6.68 16.58
CA PHE A 33 8.80 6.76 17.83
C PHE A 33 9.45 5.43 18.27
N ALA A 34 9.08 4.28 17.69
CA ALA A 34 9.69 3.00 18.06
C ALA A 34 11.14 2.88 17.55
N THR A 35 12.07 2.94 18.49
CA THR A 35 13.52 2.84 18.22
C THR A 35 13.96 1.46 17.76
N PHE A 36 13.21 0.41 18.09
CA PHE A 36 13.51 -0.98 17.66
C PHE A 36 13.21 -1.23 16.17
N LEU A 37 12.40 -0.39 15.53
CA LEU A 37 12.12 -0.49 14.09
C LEU A 37 13.16 0.32 13.32
N SER A 38 13.83 -0.31 12.34
CA SER A 38 14.65 0.46 11.38
C SER A 38 13.78 1.39 10.54
N PRO A 39 14.29 2.53 10.01
CA PRO A 39 13.53 3.41 9.12
C PRO A 39 12.94 2.67 7.91
N PHE A 40 13.67 1.69 7.36
CA PHE A 40 13.17 0.82 6.31
C PHE A 40 11.95 -0.01 6.75
N ALA A 41 12.04 -0.66 7.92
CA ALA A 41 10.95 -1.47 8.45
C ALA A 41 9.74 -0.61 8.79
N ALA A 42 9.95 0.56 9.42
CA ALA A 42 8.89 1.52 9.72
C ALA A 42 8.18 1.99 8.46
N ARG A 43 8.92 2.33 7.39
CA ARG A 43 8.34 2.70 6.09
C ARG A 43 7.44 1.62 5.52
N LYS A 44 7.94 0.38 5.43
CA LYS A 44 7.20 -0.72 4.81
C LYS A 44 6.03 -1.17 5.66
N LEU A 45 6.19 -1.19 6.98
CA LEU A 45 5.09 -1.44 7.91
C LEU A 45 4.01 -0.37 7.78
N MET A 46 4.38 0.92 7.80
CA MET A 46 3.43 2.02 7.64
C MET A 46 2.68 1.90 6.32
N HIS A 47 3.37 1.69 5.21
CA HIS A 47 2.76 1.49 3.89
C HIS A 47 1.73 0.35 3.87
N SER A 48 2.11 -0.84 4.34
CA SER A 48 1.24 -2.02 4.25
C SER A 48 0.15 -2.05 5.31
N ALA A 49 0.46 -1.66 6.55
CA ALA A 49 -0.50 -1.70 7.65
C ALA A 49 -1.49 -0.54 7.55
N SER A 50 -1.04 0.67 7.20
CA SER A 50 -1.96 1.77 6.89
C SER A 50 -2.85 1.43 5.71
N GLY A 51 -2.26 0.94 4.61
CA GLY A 51 -3.03 0.48 3.46
C GLY A 51 -4.07 -0.57 3.81
N PHE A 52 -3.73 -1.53 4.70
CA PHE A 52 -4.69 -2.49 5.23
C PHE A 52 -5.82 -1.82 6.04
N MET A 53 -5.50 -0.89 6.95
CA MET A 53 -6.49 -0.15 7.74
C MET A 53 -7.43 0.66 6.86
N MET A 54 -6.91 1.30 5.81
CA MET A 54 -7.68 2.09 4.85
C MET A 54 -8.70 1.25 4.07
N LEU A 55 -8.52 -0.07 3.96
CA LEU A 55 -9.53 -0.96 3.34
C LEU A 55 -10.80 -1.11 4.18
N PHE A 56 -10.74 -0.83 5.48
CA PHE A 56 -11.88 -0.92 6.40
C PHE A 56 -12.57 0.42 6.63
N LEU A 57 -11.99 1.52 6.16
CA LEU A 57 -12.62 2.83 6.20
C LEU A 57 -13.62 2.97 5.05
N ASP A 58 -14.83 3.42 5.38
CA ASP A 58 -15.86 3.72 4.39
C ASP A 58 -15.59 5.08 3.72
N PRO A 59 -15.35 5.15 2.41
CA PRO A 59 -15.14 6.42 1.71
C PRO A 59 -16.35 7.37 1.73
N SER A 60 -17.55 6.87 2.00
CA SER A 60 -18.76 7.69 2.12
C SER A 60 -18.84 8.43 3.47
N ASP A 61 -18.21 7.87 4.52
CA ASP A 61 -18.16 8.49 5.85
C ASP A 61 -17.34 9.79 5.80
N TRP A 62 -17.95 10.87 6.28
CA TRP A 62 -17.32 12.19 6.33
C TRP A 62 -16.13 12.21 7.29
N LEU A 63 -16.19 11.46 8.39
CA LEU A 63 -15.12 11.41 9.39
C LEU A 63 -13.89 10.68 8.83
N ALA A 64 -14.12 9.57 8.12
CA ALA A 64 -13.06 8.83 7.43
C ALA A 64 -12.36 9.70 6.37
N ARG A 65 -13.12 10.41 5.53
CA ARG A 65 -12.57 11.35 4.54
C ARG A 65 -11.79 12.48 5.18
N TYR A 66 -12.34 13.11 6.22
CA TYR A 66 -11.67 14.18 6.94
C TYR A 66 -10.32 13.71 7.50
N PHE A 67 -10.28 12.53 8.12
CA PHE A 67 -9.06 11.94 8.63
C PHE A 67 -8.04 11.67 7.51
N VAL A 68 -8.45 10.99 6.42
CA VAL A 68 -7.56 10.69 5.30
C VAL A 68 -7.01 11.95 4.66
N TYR A 69 -7.84 12.97 4.42
CA TYR A 69 -7.36 14.24 3.86
C TYR A 69 -6.43 14.97 4.81
N SER A 70 -6.68 14.92 6.11
CA SER A 70 -5.77 15.48 7.12
C SER A 70 -4.41 14.78 7.08
N VAL A 71 -4.39 13.44 6.98
CA VAL A 71 -3.15 12.67 6.82
C VAL A 71 -2.46 13.04 5.51
N VAL A 72 -3.16 13.04 4.38
CA VAL A 72 -2.60 13.39 3.05
C VAL A 72 -1.99 14.78 3.07
N VAL A 73 -2.73 15.81 3.49
CA VAL A 73 -2.24 17.20 3.48
C VAL A 73 -1.06 17.37 4.43
N SER A 74 -1.16 16.88 5.67
CA SER A 74 -0.10 17.01 6.65
C SER A 74 1.18 16.28 6.23
N SER A 75 1.07 15.07 5.68
CA SER A 75 2.24 14.31 5.27
C SER A 75 2.85 14.77 3.94
N LEU A 76 2.06 15.30 3.00
CA LEU A 76 2.60 16.02 1.85
C LEU A 76 3.33 17.30 2.28
N PHE A 77 2.79 18.05 3.24
CA PHE A 77 3.47 19.22 3.80
C PHE A 77 4.81 18.81 4.44
N MET A 78 4.85 17.75 5.25
CA MET A 78 6.09 17.25 5.86
C MET A 78 7.15 16.80 4.85
N VAL A 79 6.73 16.23 3.72
CA VAL A 79 7.66 15.70 2.69
C VAL A 79 8.19 16.78 1.75
N TRP A 80 7.39 17.80 1.45
CA TRP A 80 7.73 18.82 0.44
C TRP A 80 8.14 20.17 1.00
N SER A 81 7.75 20.49 2.24
CA SER A 81 8.05 21.78 2.85
C SER A 81 9.43 21.78 3.52
N PRO A 82 10.34 22.69 3.13
CA PRO A 82 11.63 22.84 3.82
C PRO A 82 11.46 23.41 5.24
N VAL A 83 10.31 24.03 5.53
CA VAL A 83 10.00 24.64 6.84
C VAL A 83 9.12 23.75 7.72
N ALA A 84 8.87 22.50 7.32
CA ALA A 84 8.14 21.56 8.17
C ALA A 84 8.93 21.33 9.48
N PRO A 85 8.31 21.57 10.65
CA PRO A 85 9.02 21.47 11.93
C PRO A 85 9.36 20.02 12.29
N ILE A 86 8.64 19.06 11.72
CA ILE A 86 8.78 17.63 11.95
C ILE A 86 8.75 16.94 10.59
N LYS A 87 9.62 15.95 10.41
CA LYS A 87 9.62 15.04 9.26
C LYS A 87 9.51 13.63 9.77
N PHE A 88 8.81 12.76 9.04
CA PHE A 88 8.80 11.35 9.39
C PHE A 88 10.19 10.77 9.26
N ARG A 89 10.66 10.04 10.27
CA ARG A 89 11.98 9.40 10.23
C ARG A 89 12.15 8.36 9.10
N TYR A 90 11.04 7.90 8.53
CA TYR A 90 10.99 6.91 7.45
C TYR A 90 10.69 7.53 6.07
N SER A 91 10.63 8.85 6.01
CA SER A 91 10.54 9.63 4.77
C SER A 91 11.88 10.23 4.38
N ARG A 92 11.98 10.67 3.13
CA ARG A 92 13.08 11.52 2.64
C ARG A 92 12.52 12.84 2.13
N ASP A 93 13.38 13.83 1.97
CA ASP A 93 12.98 15.08 1.35
C ASP A 93 12.50 14.83 -0.08
N LYS A 94 11.31 15.37 -0.42
CA LYS A 94 10.67 15.19 -1.73
C LYS A 94 10.44 13.71 -2.08
N ASP A 95 10.00 12.92 -1.10
CA ASP A 95 9.67 11.50 -1.26
C ASP A 95 8.51 11.25 -2.23
N VAL A 96 8.86 10.99 -3.48
CA VAL A 96 7.92 10.66 -4.55
C VAL A 96 7.06 9.44 -4.21
N GLY A 97 7.62 8.41 -3.56
CA GLY A 97 6.89 7.18 -3.26
C GLY A 97 5.73 7.40 -2.28
N ILE A 98 5.98 8.17 -1.21
CA ILE A 98 4.95 8.58 -0.25
C ILE A 98 3.94 9.51 -0.93
N THR A 99 4.42 10.46 -1.73
CA THR A 99 3.58 11.43 -2.44
C THR A 99 2.56 10.74 -3.34
N VAL A 100 3.04 9.85 -4.22
CA VAL A 100 2.20 9.10 -5.14
C VAL A 100 1.19 8.22 -4.39
N TYR A 101 1.63 7.54 -3.34
CA TYR A 101 0.75 6.71 -2.50
C TYR A 101 -0.41 7.53 -1.93
N LEU A 102 -0.10 8.67 -1.30
CA LEU A 102 -1.09 9.53 -0.67
C LEU A 102 -2.07 10.13 -1.69
N ILE A 103 -1.58 10.53 -2.87
CA ILE A 103 -2.43 11.03 -3.95
C ILE A 103 -3.39 9.95 -4.43
N ILE A 104 -2.92 8.71 -4.63
CA ILE A 104 -3.77 7.59 -5.05
C ILE A 104 -4.86 7.32 -4.00
N VAL A 105 -4.48 7.19 -2.73
CA VAL A 105 -5.44 6.95 -1.63
C VAL A 105 -6.43 8.11 -1.51
N GLY A 106 -5.95 9.36 -1.51
CA GLY A 106 -6.78 10.55 -1.44
C GLY A 106 -7.77 10.64 -2.61
N LEU A 107 -7.34 10.28 -3.82
CA LEU A 107 -8.20 10.25 -5.01
C LEU A 107 -9.32 9.22 -4.85
N PHE A 108 -9.03 8.01 -4.36
CA PHE A 108 -10.04 6.97 -4.13
C PHE A 108 -11.08 7.39 -3.09
N PHE A 109 -10.66 8.09 -2.03
CA PHE A 109 -11.59 8.68 -1.06
C PHE A 109 -12.41 9.83 -1.66
N TYR A 110 -11.80 10.64 -2.55
CA TYR A 110 -12.50 11.72 -3.25
C TYR A 110 -13.56 11.21 -4.21
N THR A 111 -13.24 10.21 -5.03
CA THR A 111 -14.17 9.58 -5.97
C THR A 111 -15.09 8.56 -5.31
N GLN A 112 -14.96 8.35 -3.99
CA GLN A 112 -15.68 7.34 -3.22
C GLN A 112 -15.59 5.94 -3.84
N THR A 113 -14.47 5.64 -4.48
CA THR A 113 -14.22 4.36 -5.15
C THR A 113 -13.72 3.34 -4.13
N PRO A 114 -14.20 2.08 -4.14
CA PRO A 114 -13.74 1.07 -3.20
C PRO A 114 -12.22 0.86 -3.28
N LEU A 115 -11.51 1.06 -2.16
CA LEU A 115 -10.07 0.86 -2.08
C LEU A 115 -9.66 -0.61 -2.27
N ALA A 116 -10.62 -1.54 -2.15
CA ALA A 116 -10.43 -2.95 -2.48
C ALA A 116 -9.88 -3.17 -3.90
N ILE A 117 -10.19 -2.28 -4.86
CA ILE A 117 -9.68 -2.34 -6.22
C ILE A 117 -8.14 -2.20 -6.22
N ILE A 118 -7.60 -1.22 -5.50
CA ILE A 118 -6.16 -0.93 -5.44
C ILE A 118 -5.43 -1.65 -4.30
N ARG A 119 -6.04 -2.68 -3.71
CA ARG A 119 -5.43 -3.48 -2.64
C ARG A 119 -4.00 -3.95 -2.96
N PRO A 120 -3.63 -4.32 -4.21
CA PRO A 120 -2.25 -4.66 -4.53
C PRO A 120 -1.21 -3.55 -4.28
N VAL A 121 -1.59 -2.27 -4.39
CA VAL A 121 -0.69 -1.13 -4.11
C VAL A 121 -0.19 -1.15 -2.67
N PHE A 122 -1.00 -1.66 -1.73
CA PHE A 122 -0.69 -1.68 -0.30
C PHE A 122 0.27 -2.80 0.09
N PHE A 123 0.27 -3.92 -0.64
CA PHE A 123 0.98 -5.12 -0.22
C PHE A 123 2.14 -5.49 -1.15
N ALA A 124 2.00 -5.29 -2.46
CA ALA A 124 2.92 -5.86 -3.43
C ALA A 124 4.35 -5.27 -3.28
N ASP A 125 4.51 -3.94 -3.29
CA ASP A 125 5.81 -3.29 -3.08
C ASP A 125 6.41 -3.59 -1.69
N PRO A 126 5.67 -3.45 -0.56
CA PRO A 126 6.22 -3.81 0.74
C PRO A 126 6.69 -5.26 0.86
N CYS A 127 5.92 -6.22 0.35
CA CYS A 127 6.32 -7.62 0.31
C CYS A 127 7.58 -7.82 -0.53
N GLY A 128 7.64 -7.23 -1.73
CA GLY A 128 8.80 -7.30 -2.61
C GLY A 128 10.08 -6.80 -1.94
N ALA A 129 10.00 -5.63 -1.30
CA ALA A 129 11.14 -5.03 -0.62
C ALA A 129 11.59 -5.83 0.61
N VAL A 130 10.64 -6.28 1.45
CA VAL A 130 10.96 -7.03 2.69
C VAL A 130 11.53 -8.40 2.36
N VAL A 131 10.87 -9.17 1.50
CA VAL A 131 11.31 -10.51 1.11
C VAL A 131 12.61 -10.45 0.31
N GLY A 132 12.73 -9.52 -0.64
CA GLY A 132 13.94 -9.33 -1.42
C GLY A 132 15.14 -9.00 -0.52
N LYS A 133 14.99 -8.06 0.43
CA LYS A 133 16.06 -7.72 1.38
C LYS A 133 16.43 -8.89 2.29
N TRP A 134 15.45 -9.64 2.78
CA TRP A 134 15.70 -10.82 3.61
C TRP A 134 16.43 -11.92 2.83
N LEU A 135 16.00 -12.22 1.60
CA LEU A 135 16.65 -13.22 0.75
C LEU A 135 18.07 -12.81 0.35
N SER A 136 18.32 -11.55 0.01
CA SER A 136 19.67 -11.07 -0.29
C SER A 136 20.61 -11.18 0.91
N ARG A 137 20.09 -11.00 2.14
CA ARG A 137 20.88 -11.14 3.36
C ARG A 137 21.22 -12.60 3.68
N ASN A 138 20.25 -13.52 3.55
CA ASN A 138 20.41 -14.91 3.99
C ASN A 138 20.90 -15.85 2.88
N PHE A 139 20.54 -15.57 1.62
CA PHE A 139 20.83 -16.41 0.46
C PHE A 139 21.29 -15.58 -0.76
N PRO A 140 22.40 -14.82 -0.65
CA PRO A 140 22.83 -13.87 -1.69
C PRO A 140 23.07 -14.51 -3.06
N LYS A 141 23.57 -15.76 -3.10
CA LYS A 141 23.82 -16.50 -4.35
C LYS A 141 22.53 -16.95 -5.06
N GLN A 142 21.41 -17.03 -4.32
CA GLN A 142 20.13 -17.53 -4.81
C GLN A 142 19.13 -16.41 -5.10
N ASN A 143 19.46 -15.15 -4.75
CA ASN A 143 18.60 -13.99 -4.97
C ASN A 143 19.33 -12.93 -5.82
N PRO A 144 19.60 -13.22 -7.10
CA PRO A 144 20.28 -12.28 -7.97
C PRO A 144 19.45 -11.01 -8.16
N SER A 145 20.16 -9.89 -8.35
CA SER A 145 19.53 -8.69 -8.88
C SER A 145 19.06 -8.93 -10.32
N TRP A 146 17.97 -8.29 -10.71
CA TRP A 146 17.51 -8.27 -12.10
C TRP A 146 17.46 -6.84 -12.62
N ILE A 147 16.62 -5.96 -12.06
CA ILE A 147 16.50 -4.55 -12.46
C ILE A 147 16.97 -3.64 -11.33
N GLY A 148 18.14 -3.03 -11.51
CA GLY A 148 18.72 -2.12 -10.53
C GLY A 148 18.99 -2.81 -9.19
N ASN A 149 18.28 -2.38 -8.15
CA ASN A 149 18.36 -2.97 -6.79
C ASN A 149 17.23 -3.98 -6.50
N LYS A 150 16.32 -4.19 -7.45
CA LYS A 150 15.26 -5.19 -7.32
C LYS A 150 15.87 -6.57 -7.53
N THR A 151 15.30 -7.60 -6.90
CA THR A 151 15.81 -8.97 -6.98
C THR A 151 14.75 -9.93 -7.49
N VAL A 152 15.17 -11.09 -8.01
CA VAL A 152 14.24 -12.13 -8.49
C VAL A 152 13.30 -12.58 -7.37
N GLY A 153 13.83 -12.83 -6.18
CA GLY A 153 13.03 -13.23 -5.01
C GLY A 153 12.06 -12.14 -4.53
N GLY A 154 12.47 -10.86 -4.59
CA GLY A 154 11.57 -9.75 -4.30
C GLY A 154 10.42 -9.67 -5.32
N THR A 155 10.73 -9.79 -6.61
CA THR A 155 9.73 -9.76 -7.69
C THR A 155 8.74 -10.91 -7.60
N LEU A 156 9.22 -12.11 -7.24
CA LEU A 156 8.34 -13.25 -6.96
C LEU A 156 7.38 -12.96 -5.79
N ALA A 157 7.86 -12.29 -4.75
CA ALA A 157 7.02 -11.86 -3.64
C ALA A 157 5.99 -10.80 -4.06
N VAL A 158 6.35 -9.86 -4.95
CA VAL A 158 5.40 -8.90 -5.56
C VAL A 158 4.31 -9.65 -6.34
N PHE A 159 4.68 -10.64 -7.15
CA PHE A 159 3.72 -11.49 -7.87
C PHE A 159 2.75 -12.20 -6.93
N VAL A 160 3.27 -12.89 -5.91
CA VAL A 160 2.45 -13.63 -4.95
C VAL A 160 1.53 -12.68 -4.17
N ALA A 161 2.07 -11.58 -3.64
CA ALA A 161 1.27 -10.59 -2.92
C ALA A 161 0.21 -9.94 -3.83
N GLY A 162 0.56 -9.61 -5.07
CA GLY A 162 -0.36 -9.09 -6.09
C GLY A 162 -1.51 -10.07 -6.37
N PHE A 163 -1.19 -11.35 -6.60
CA PHE A 163 -2.20 -12.38 -6.86
C PHE A 163 -3.22 -12.50 -5.71
N PHE A 164 -2.73 -12.58 -4.46
CA PHE A 164 -3.61 -12.73 -3.29
C PHE A 164 -4.35 -11.45 -2.89
N SER A 165 -3.83 -10.28 -3.25
CA SER A 165 -4.46 -8.99 -2.95
C SER A 165 -5.51 -8.57 -3.99
N LEU A 166 -5.47 -9.10 -5.22
CA LEU A 166 -6.52 -8.85 -6.22
C LEU A 166 -7.88 -9.38 -5.77
N THR A 167 -8.92 -8.54 -5.87
CA THR A 167 -10.31 -8.88 -5.51
C THR A 167 -11.23 -9.10 -6.70
N PHE A 168 -10.71 -9.03 -7.93
CA PHE A 168 -11.46 -9.13 -9.18
C PHE A 168 -10.74 -10.01 -10.21
N GLY A 169 -11.47 -10.43 -11.25
CA GLY A 169 -10.99 -11.33 -12.30
C GLY A 169 -11.00 -12.80 -11.90
N ASN A 170 -11.08 -13.68 -12.90
CA ASN A 170 -10.91 -15.12 -12.71
C ASN A 170 -9.44 -15.49 -12.43
N THR A 171 -9.16 -16.74 -12.07
CA THR A 171 -7.82 -17.20 -11.69
C THR A 171 -6.75 -16.88 -12.73
N ILE A 172 -7.04 -17.08 -14.02
CA ILE A 172 -6.08 -16.82 -15.11
C ILE A 172 -5.83 -15.32 -15.23
N GLN A 173 -6.89 -14.50 -15.24
CA GLN A 173 -6.77 -13.05 -15.27
C GLN A 173 -5.96 -12.54 -14.07
N ARG A 174 -6.22 -13.05 -12.86
CA ARG A 174 -5.45 -12.67 -11.66
C ARG A 174 -3.99 -13.04 -11.76
N ILE A 175 -3.64 -14.19 -12.34
CA ILE A 175 -2.24 -14.57 -12.62
C ILE A 175 -1.60 -13.57 -13.60
N LEU A 176 -2.29 -13.24 -14.70
CA LEU A 176 -1.76 -12.31 -15.70
C LEU A 176 -1.59 -10.89 -15.14
N ILE A 177 -2.57 -10.40 -14.38
CA ILE A 177 -2.50 -9.08 -13.72
C ILE A 177 -1.38 -9.08 -12.68
N ALA A 178 -1.26 -10.12 -11.86
CA ALA A 178 -0.17 -10.24 -10.88
C ALA A 178 1.21 -10.26 -11.54
N ALA A 179 1.36 -10.94 -12.69
CA ALA A 179 2.58 -10.92 -13.47
C ALA A 179 2.88 -9.51 -14.02
N ALA A 180 1.86 -8.81 -14.53
CA ALA A 180 1.99 -7.43 -14.99
C ALA A 180 2.37 -6.48 -13.84
N ILE A 181 1.80 -6.65 -12.64
CA ILE A 181 2.15 -5.90 -11.42
C ILE A 181 3.63 -6.12 -11.09
N ALA A 182 4.11 -7.36 -11.09
CA ALA A 182 5.50 -7.69 -10.76
C ALA A 182 6.50 -7.10 -11.78
N ILE A 183 6.16 -7.14 -13.06
CA ILE A 183 6.97 -6.50 -14.12
C ILE A 183 6.97 -4.99 -13.96
N ALA A 184 5.80 -4.39 -13.73
CA ALA A 184 5.64 -2.95 -13.61
C ALA A 184 6.42 -2.40 -12.39
N GLU A 185 6.33 -3.07 -11.23
CA GLU A 185 7.11 -2.75 -10.02
C GLU A 185 8.63 -2.84 -10.26
N GLY A 186 9.06 -3.84 -11.02
CA GLY A 186 10.47 -3.99 -11.40
C GLY A 186 11.00 -2.79 -12.19
N LEU A 187 10.17 -2.21 -13.06
CA LEU A 187 10.54 -1.13 -13.98
C LEU A 187 10.40 0.27 -13.38
N SER A 188 9.58 0.42 -12.33
CA SER A 188 9.09 1.72 -11.86
C SER A 188 10.01 2.51 -10.94
N LYS A 189 11.12 1.91 -10.47
CA LYS A 189 12.09 2.54 -9.56
C LYS A 189 11.47 3.11 -8.28
N ASP A 190 11.20 4.42 -8.25
CA ASP A 190 10.61 5.15 -7.11
C ASP A 190 9.09 5.38 -7.30
N TYR A 191 8.55 5.03 -8.47
CA TYR A 191 7.15 5.20 -8.86
C TYR A 191 6.34 3.89 -8.74
N ASP A 192 6.80 2.94 -7.91
CA ASP A 192 6.21 1.61 -7.78
C ASP A 192 4.70 1.65 -7.56
N ASN A 193 4.25 2.49 -6.62
CA ASN A 193 2.82 2.66 -6.33
C ASN A 193 2.02 3.15 -7.54
N LEU A 194 2.58 4.04 -8.36
CA LEU A 194 1.90 4.58 -9.54
C LEU A 194 1.72 3.50 -10.61
N PHE A 195 2.78 2.74 -10.88
CA PHE A 195 2.78 1.71 -11.90
C PHE A 195 1.90 0.52 -11.50
N ILE A 196 1.98 0.09 -10.24
CA ILE A 196 1.09 -0.94 -9.70
C ILE A 196 -0.36 -0.47 -9.78
N ALA A 197 -0.67 0.77 -9.34
CA ALA A 197 -2.01 1.31 -9.42
C ALA A 197 -2.52 1.40 -10.86
N PHE A 198 -1.68 1.87 -11.79
CA PHE A 198 -2.03 1.96 -13.21
C PHE A 198 -2.41 0.58 -13.78
N VAL A 199 -1.57 -0.44 -13.56
CA VAL A 199 -1.86 -1.81 -14.01
C VAL A 199 -3.18 -2.32 -13.43
N VAL A 200 -3.38 -2.15 -12.13
CA VAL A 200 -4.56 -2.65 -11.42
C VAL A 200 -5.83 -1.94 -11.88
N VAL A 201 -5.82 -0.60 -11.95
CA VAL A 201 -6.97 0.20 -12.36
C VAL A 201 -7.33 -0.07 -13.82
N CYS A 202 -6.35 -0.11 -14.73
CA CYS A 202 -6.61 -0.44 -16.13
C CYS A 202 -7.18 -1.87 -16.27
N SER A 203 -6.61 -2.83 -15.53
CA SER A 203 -7.09 -4.21 -15.56
C SER A 203 -8.50 -4.35 -15.00
N TYR A 204 -8.87 -3.55 -14.00
CA TYR A 204 -10.22 -3.51 -13.47
C TYR A 204 -11.23 -3.14 -14.56
N PHE A 205 -10.98 -2.06 -15.29
CA PHE A 205 -11.88 -1.61 -16.38
C PHE A 205 -11.91 -2.54 -17.61
N LEU A 206 -10.91 -3.40 -17.79
CA LEU A 206 -10.86 -4.37 -18.89
C LEU A 206 -11.58 -5.68 -18.57
N VAL A 207 -11.70 -6.02 -17.28
CA VAL A 207 -12.11 -7.35 -16.82
C VAL A 207 -13.47 -7.35 -16.11
N VAL A 208 -13.88 -6.21 -15.55
CA VAL A 208 -15.17 -6.00 -14.88
C VAL A 208 -16.11 -5.24 -15.80
#